data_AF-A0A4U5NXT8-F1
#
_entry.id   AF-A0A4U5NXT8-F1
#
_cell.length_a   1.000
_cell.length_b   1.000
_cell.length_c   1.000
_cell.angle_alpha   90.00
_cell.angle_beta   90.00
_cell.angle_gamma   90.00
#
_symmetry.space_group_name_H-M   'P 1'
#
loop_
_entity.id
_entity.type
_entity.pdbx_description
1 polymer ?
#
loop_
_entity_poly.entity_id
_entity_poly.type
_entity_poly.pdbx_seq_one_letter_code
_entity_poly.pdbx_strand_id
1 'polypeptide(L)'
;MIKDRMFDNSMNECHIYRLIVRVSDLVTLRFCVPEEVVAETPNEHRSNRSMLRELLELFCPKVSFSCLKPALSTPKVEELLMKIDETPMYTRYKIGILLCKAGQQTEEEMYNNQKSSDAFDEFLDFLGRRVCLKDFDKYKGGLDTRGDTTGTHSLFADYAGNEIMFHVSTLLPFTPSNKQQLSRKRHIGNDMVTVIFQEPGSLPFKAVTMRSHFQHVFIIVRVDNACTEHVTYRVAVSRAKSVPAFGPAIPEGGRFTKNTKFKNFLLTKILNAENAVQRSKRFAYLTSRTRREALKDLADKYVQPPVNEGAAKLASRILGGSVRRRERMLPRPISDYCLRGAFSWVVEVQDHSTGQRSQCVLGISVDTLVLLEPPTGAVIFATSTQSILGWTNGEFGFKIYFDHGEIIAIRCLSATDGDAEHQALIKRLEAVTNGAETKELMFKKQKGQAELGFTIEDEGIVTSVEMGHLAWIAGLRQGSRVVEIGPSPVVTLTKDQMSQILTEADSIRLLVIAQSSDGSLGVDVLIHDVL
;
A
#
# COMPACT_ATOMS: atom_id res chain seq x y z
N MET A 1 19.62 7.01 -17.83
CA MET A 1 18.65 7.95 -18.40
C MET A 1 18.19 7.36 -19.71
N ILE A 2 16.89 7.22 -19.90
CA ILE A 2 16.28 6.71 -21.13
C ILE A 2 15.40 7.85 -21.66
N LYS A 3 15.48 8.15 -22.95
CA LYS A 3 14.58 9.10 -23.63
C LYS A 3 13.54 8.27 -24.37
N ASP A 4 12.28 8.37 -23.98
CA ASP A 4 11.17 7.69 -24.63
C ASP A 4 10.32 8.67 -25.44
N ARG A 5 9.72 8.15 -26.50
CA ARG A 5 8.72 8.84 -27.31
C ARG A 5 7.33 8.55 -26.74
N MET A 6 6.53 9.58 -26.54
CA MET A 6 5.13 9.50 -26.11
C MET A 6 4.26 10.36 -27.01
N PHE A 7 2.95 10.16 -26.92
CA PHE A 7 1.94 10.97 -27.60
C PHE A 7 1.02 11.54 -26.54
N ASP A 8 0.75 12.84 -26.62
CA ASP A 8 -0.25 13.49 -25.76
C ASP A 8 -1.68 13.14 -26.21
N ASN A 9 -2.70 13.58 -25.45
CA ASN A 9 -4.11 13.36 -25.78
C ASN A 9 -4.54 13.97 -27.13
N SER A 10 -3.80 14.95 -27.64
CA SER A 10 -3.98 15.55 -28.96
C SER A 10 -3.13 14.88 -30.06
N MET A 11 -2.51 13.73 -29.75
CA MET A 11 -1.63 12.96 -30.64
C MET A 11 -0.36 13.71 -31.07
N ASN A 12 0.05 14.74 -30.33
CA ASN A 12 1.35 15.38 -30.57
C ASN A 12 2.46 14.53 -29.96
N GLU A 13 3.58 14.46 -30.67
CA GLU A 13 4.76 13.78 -30.17
C GLU A 13 5.41 14.58 -29.03
N CYS A 14 5.57 13.92 -27.89
CA CYS A 14 6.32 14.43 -26.75
C CYS A 14 7.42 13.44 -26.34
N HIS A 15 8.38 13.90 -25.55
CA HIS A 15 9.47 13.08 -25.08
C HIS A 15 9.57 13.11 -23.56
N ILE A 16 9.92 11.97 -22.97
CA ILE A 16 10.12 11.85 -21.52
C ILE A 16 11.50 11.28 -21.23
N TYR A 17 12.18 11.91 -20.28
CA TYR A 17 13.39 11.39 -19.67
C TYR A 17 13.04 10.53 -18.45
N ARG A 18 13.35 9.24 -18.53
CA ARG A 18 13.30 8.34 -17.38
C ARG A 18 14.67 8.21 -16.72
N LEU A 19 14.72 8.47 -15.41
CA LEU A 19 15.91 8.32 -14.59
C LEU A 19 15.63 7.32 -13.47
N ILE A 20 16.52 6.34 -13.32
CA ILE A 20 16.51 5.40 -12.21
C ILE A 20 17.82 5.61 -11.45
N VAL A 21 17.73 6.17 -10.24
CA VAL A 21 18.87 6.45 -9.37
C VAL A 21 18.83 5.50 -8.19
N ARG A 22 19.84 4.64 -8.12
CA ARG A 22 19.97 3.64 -7.05
C ARG A 22 21.00 4.14 -6.04
N VAL A 23 20.52 4.48 -4.85
CA VAL A 23 21.36 4.84 -3.70
C VAL A 23 21.44 3.68 -2.72
N SER A 24 22.36 3.75 -1.75
CA SER A 24 22.54 2.71 -0.73
C SER A 24 21.36 2.59 0.23
N ASP A 25 20.51 3.61 0.32
CA ASP A 25 19.26 3.56 1.07
C ASP A 25 18.23 2.71 0.31
N LEU A 26 17.18 2.28 1.01
CA LEU A 26 16.26 1.24 0.50
C LEU A 26 15.46 1.64 -0.74
N VAL A 27 15.30 2.94 -1.00
CA VAL A 27 14.41 3.42 -2.06
C VAL A 27 15.21 3.69 -3.34
N THR A 28 14.91 2.93 -4.40
CA THR A 28 15.31 3.29 -5.76
C THR A 28 14.50 4.51 -6.20
N LEU A 29 15.18 5.62 -6.46
CA LEU A 29 14.52 6.84 -6.93
C LEU A 29 14.22 6.69 -8.43
N ARG A 30 12.98 6.94 -8.82
CA ARG A 30 12.53 6.87 -10.22
C ARG A 30 11.88 8.18 -10.59
N PHE A 31 12.34 8.76 -11.68
CA PHE A 31 11.85 10.04 -12.19
C PHE A 31 11.41 9.87 -13.64
N CYS A 32 10.27 10.45 -13.98
CA CYS A 32 9.79 10.63 -15.34
C CYS A 32 9.64 12.13 -15.56
N VAL A 33 10.43 12.68 -16.46
CA VAL A 33 10.56 14.13 -16.64
C VAL A 33 10.23 14.47 -18.09
N PRO A 34 9.11 15.15 -18.36
CA PRO A 34 8.80 15.61 -19.71
C PRO A 34 9.89 16.54 -20.22
N GLU A 35 10.24 16.43 -21.49
CA GLU A 35 11.29 17.24 -22.10
C GLU A 35 10.98 18.74 -22.02
N GLU A 36 9.70 19.14 -22.14
CA GLU A 36 9.27 20.54 -22.03
C GLU A 36 9.56 21.19 -20.67
N VAL A 37 9.73 20.38 -19.62
CA VAL A 37 10.01 20.85 -18.25
C VAL A 37 11.47 21.29 -18.09
N VAL A 38 12.37 20.72 -18.89
CA VAL A 38 13.84 20.91 -18.79
C VAL A 38 14.38 21.77 -19.94
N ALA A 39 13.67 21.83 -21.07
CA ALA A 39 14.06 22.63 -22.22
C ALA A 39 13.73 24.13 -22.01
N GLU A 40 14.71 24.93 -21.55
CA GLU A 40 14.59 26.41 -21.59
C GLU A 40 14.36 26.93 -23.02
N THR A 41 14.86 26.20 -24.03
CA THR A 41 14.73 26.48 -25.48
C THR A 41 14.84 25.16 -26.26
N PRO A 42 14.08 24.95 -27.35
CA PRO A 42 14.22 23.81 -28.24
C PRO A 42 15.52 23.96 -29.04
N ASN A 43 16.65 23.71 -28.39
CA ASN A 43 17.95 23.73 -29.04
C ASN A 43 18.29 22.29 -29.42
N GLU A 44 18.16 21.96 -30.71
CA GLU A 44 18.31 20.62 -31.30
C GLU A 44 19.70 19.97 -31.06
N HIS A 45 20.62 20.64 -30.35
CA HIS A 45 22.02 20.24 -30.17
C HIS A 45 22.48 20.10 -28.71
N ARG A 46 21.57 20.00 -27.72
CA ARG A 46 22.00 19.66 -26.34
C ARG A 46 22.54 18.23 -26.27
N SER A 47 23.79 18.08 -25.81
CA SER A 47 24.37 16.75 -25.59
C SER A 47 23.69 16.00 -24.43
N ASN A 48 23.54 14.67 -24.55
CA ASN A 48 23.02 13.79 -23.49
C ASN A 48 23.73 13.98 -22.15
N ARG A 49 25.02 14.35 -22.18
CA ARG A 49 25.84 14.58 -20.97
C ARG A 49 25.41 15.85 -20.22
N SER A 50 25.13 16.94 -20.95
CA SER A 50 24.65 18.20 -20.37
C SER A 50 23.28 18.03 -19.73
N MET A 51 22.39 17.33 -20.42
CA MET A 51 21.03 17.07 -19.97
C MET A 51 21.01 16.14 -18.75
N LEU A 52 21.83 15.07 -18.73
CA LEU A 52 21.96 14.21 -17.55
C LEU A 52 22.44 15.00 -16.33
N ARG A 53 23.34 15.97 -16.52
CA ARG A 53 23.82 16.85 -15.45
C ARG A 53 22.69 17.72 -14.88
N GLU A 54 21.94 18.38 -15.75
CA GLU A 54 20.78 19.21 -15.38
C GLU A 54 19.73 18.40 -14.62
N LEU A 55 19.38 17.22 -15.12
CA LEU A 55 18.44 16.31 -14.46
C LEU A 55 18.96 15.83 -13.09
N LEU A 56 20.25 15.51 -12.96
CA LEU A 56 20.83 15.16 -11.66
C LEU A 56 20.84 16.33 -10.68
N GLU A 57 21.18 17.53 -11.15
CA GLU A 57 21.16 18.75 -10.32
C GLU A 57 19.73 19.06 -9.83
N LEU A 58 18.71 18.77 -10.64
CA LEU A 58 17.30 18.96 -10.31
C LEU A 58 16.78 17.92 -9.30
N PHE A 59 17.00 16.63 -9.56
CA PHE A 59 16.35 15.54 -8.82
C PHE A 59 17.23 14.86 -7.77
N CYS A 60 18.56 14.97 -7.90
CA CYS A 60 19.54 14.33 -7.04
C CYS A 60 20.70 15.29 -6.70
N PRO A 61 20.45 16.51 -6.17
CA PRO A 61 21.45 17.57 -6.02
C PRO A 61 22.63 17.21 -5.10
N LYS A 62 22.48 16.17 -4.27
CA LYS A 62 23.56 15.65 -3.41
C LYS A 62 24.55 14.76 -4.15
N VAL A 63 24.20 14.29 -5.36
CA VAL A 63 25.04 13.44 -6.20
C VAL A 63 25.84 14.32 -7.16
N SER A 64 27.16 14.38 -6.95
CA SER A 64 28.03 15.13 -7.87
C SER A 64 28.05 14.45 -9.24
N PHE A 65 27.79 15.21 -10.31
CA PHE A 65 27.91 14.69 -11.68
C PHE A 65 29.30 14.11 -11.97
N SER A 66 30.35 14.59 -11.31
CA SER A 66 31.73 14.12 -11.50
C SER A 66 31.97 12.69 -11.00
N CYS A 67 31.10 12.13 -10.14
CA CYS A 67 31.26 10.77 -9.63
C CYS A 67 30.70 9.70 -10.59
N LEU A 68 29.96 10.10 -11.62
CA LEU A 68 29.38 9.16 -12.58
C LEU A 68 30.46 8.59 -13.50
N LYS A 69 30.44 7.25 -13.63
CA LYS A 69 31.27 6.50 -14.57
C LYS A 69 30.34 5.71 -15.50
N PRO A 70 30.58 5.69 -16.82
CA PRO A 70 29.83 4.83 -17.73
C PRO A 70 29.98 3.36 -17.32
N ALA A 71 28.87 2.62 -17.30
CA ALA A 71 28.91 1.18 -17.06
C ALA A 71 29.42 0.42 -18.29
N LEU A 72 29.93 -0.79 -18.08
CA LEU A 72 30.15 -1.75 -19.17
C LEU A 72 28.79 -2.11 -19.79
N SER A 73 28.70 -2.08 -21.13
CA SER A 73 27.49 -2.48 -21.84
C SER A 73 27.44 -4.01 -21.94
N THR A 74 26.94 -4.66 -20.89
CA THR A 74 26.78 -6.12 -20.83
C THR A 74 25.43 -6.49 -20.22
N PRO A 75 24.76 -7.55 -20.69
CA PRO A 75 23.49 -8.02 -20.10
C PRO A 75 23.59 -8.33 -18.60
N LYS A 76 24.79 -8.73 -18.14
CA LYS A 76 25.06 -9.05 -16.74
C LYS A 76 24.84 -7.85 -15.81
N VAL A 77 25.15 -6.63 -16.26
CA VAL A 77 24.92 -5.41 -15.47
C VAL A 77 23.41 -5.19 -15.28
N GLU A 78 22.63 -5.36 -16.34
CA GLU A 78 21.17 -5.24 -16.29
C GLU A 78 20.56 -6.29 -15.36
N GLU A 79 20.99 -7.56 -15.46
CA GLU A 79 20.54 -8.64 -14.58
C GLU A 79 20.84 -8.35 -13.10
N LEU A 80 22.04 -7.86 -12.78
CA LEU A 80 22.42 -7.49 -11.41
C LEU A 80 21.62 -6.29 -10.89
N LEU A 81 21.39 -5.28 -11.73
CA LEU A 81 20.56 -4.12 -11.38
C LEU A 81 19.10 -4.53 -11.14
N MET A 82 18.55 -5.45 -11.97
CA MET A 82 17.21 -6.01 -11.77
C MET A 82 17.12 -6.77 -10.44
N LYS A 83 18.07 -7.65 -10.15
CA LYS A 83 18.12 -8.38 -8.85
C LYS A 83 18.11 -7.43 -7.65
N ILE A 84 18.87 -6.32 -7.73
CA ILE A 84 18.89 -5.31 -6.67
C ILE A 84 17.53 -4.60 -6.50
N ASP A 85 16.82 -4.34 -7.60
CA ASP A 85 15.52 -3.68 -7.58
C ASP A 85 14.36 -4.62 -7.20
N GLU A 86 14.47 -5.91 -7.48
CA GLU A 86 13.49 -6.94 -7.12
C GLU A 86 13.63 -7.44 -5.68
N THR A 87 14.82 -7.30 -5.07
CA THR A 87 15.07 -7.68 -3.66
C THR A 87 14.02 -7.17 -2.66
N PRO A 88 13.53 -5.91 -2.74
CA PRO A 88 12.47 -5.43 -1.85
C PRO A 88 11.04 -5.92 -2.18
N MET A 89 10.83 -6.65 -3.28
CA MET A 89 9.51 -7.18 -3.65
C MET A 89 9.27 -8.53 -2.95
N TYR A 90 8.68 -8.50 -1.75
CA TYR A 90 8.36 -9.70 -1.00
C TYR A 90 6.98 -10.23 -1.42
N THR A 91 6.96 -11.29 -2.22
CA THR A 91 5.72 -12.04 -2.53
C THR A 91 5.70 -13.43 -1.91
N ARG A 92 6.68 -13.74 -1.04
CA ARG A 92 6.92 -15.06 -0.48
C ARG A 92 7.14 -14.97 1.02
N TYR A 93 6.28 -15.62 1.79
CA TYR A 93 6.20 -15.47 3.24
C TYR A 93 6.30 -16.82 3.93
N LYS A 94 7.00 -16.85 5.07
CA LYS A 94 7.12 -18.05 5.92
C LYS A 94 6.60 -17.75 7.32
N ILE A 95 5.57 -18.46 7.72
CA ILE A 95 4.79 -18.11 8.92
C ILE A 95 4.73 -19.31 9.86
N GLY A 96 5.19 -19.13 11.09
CA GLY A 96 5.10 -20.19 12.10
C GLY A 96 3.68 -20.36 12.61
N ILE A 97 3.22 -21.59 12.87
CA ILE A 97 1.97 -21.86 13.57
C ILE A 97 2.25 -22.80 14.75
N LEU A 98 1.92 -22.37 15.97
CA LEU A 98 2.00 -23.17 17.19
C LEU A 98 0.60 -23.46 17.74
N LEU A 99 0.36 -24.73 18.06
CA LEU A 99 -0.80 -25.19 18.82
C LEU A 99 -0.55 -25.02 20.32
N CYS A 100 -1.46 -24.32 21.01
CA CYS A 100 -1.49 -24.16 22.47
C CYS A 100 -2.77 -24.79 23.03
N LYS A 101 -2.61 -25.97 23.63
CA LYS A 101 -3.72 -26.77 24.17
C LYS A 101 -4.18 -26.28 25.54
N ALA A 102 -5.29 -26.85 26.01
CA ALA A 102 -5.76 -26.63 27.37
C ALA A 102 -4.64 -26.84 28.41
N GLY A 103 -4.51 -25.91 29.36
CA GLY A 103 -3.48 -25.93 30.41
C GLY A 103 -2.06 -25.51 29.98
N GLN A 104 -1.78 -25.34 28.68
CA GLN A 104 -0.45 -24.94 28.20
C GLN A 104 -0.28 -23.40 28.24
N GLN A 105 0.96 -22.94 28.48
CA GLN A 105 1.38 -21.53 28.33
C GLN A 105 2.80 -21.35 27.79
N THR A 106 3.64 -22.37 27.84
CA THR A 106 5.07 -22.25 27.55
C THR A 106 5.41 -22.68 26.13
N GLU A 107 6.51 -22.13 25.61
CA GLU A 107 7.07 -22.50 24.31
C GLU A 107 7.36 -24.00 24.22
N GLU A 108 7.97 -24.56 25.28
CA GLU A 108 8.34 -25.98 25.33
C GLU A 108 7.11 -26.89 25.24
N GLU A 109 6.03 -26.60 26.00
CA GLU A 109 4.78 -27.35 25.94
C GLU A 109 4.18 -27.36 24.52
N MET A 110 4.16 -26.19 23.86
CA MET A 110 3.59 -26.06 22.52
C MET A 110 4.40 -26.81 21.46
N TYR A 111 5.74 -26.76 21.52
CA TYR A 111 6.58 -27.51 20.58
C TYR A 111 6.51 -29.02 20.79
N ASN A 112 6.23 -29.49 22.00
CA ASN A 112 6.13 -30.92 22.29
C ASN A 112 4.77 -31.54 21.92
N ASN A 113 3.82 -30.75 21.39
CA ASN A 113 2.56 -31.28 20.87
C ASN A 113 2.79 -32.22 19.67
N GLN A 114 2.56 -33.52 19.85
CA GLN A 114 2.76 -34.53 18.80
C GLN A 114 1.57 -34.64 17.84
N LYS A 115 0.36 -34.44 18.35
CA LYS A 115 -0.90 -34.60 17.60
C LYS A 115 -1.66 -33.28 17.55
N SER A 116 -2.22 -32.98 16.39
CA SER A 116 -3.28 -31.97 16.23
C SER A 116 -4.54 -32.35 17.01
N SER A 117 -5.42 -31.39 17.18
CA SER A 117 -6.80 -31.58 17.61
C SER A 117 -7.74 -31.24 16.45
N ASP A 118 -8.99 -31.70 16.54
CA ASP A 118 -10.01 -31.42 15.52
C ASP A 118 -10.22 -29.91 15.34
N ALA A 119 -10.24 -29.15 16.44
CA ALA A 119 -10.33 -27.69 16.42
C ALA A 119 -9.16 -27.04 15.68
N PHE A 120 -7.94 -27.57 15.87
CA PHE A 120 -6.77 -27.05 15.19
C PHE A 120 -6.76 -27.42 13.70
N ASP A 121 -7.13 -28.66 13.37
CA ASP A 121 -7.20 -29.10 11.98
C ASP A 121 -8.29 -28.35 11.20
N GLU A 122 -9.45 -28.08 11.81
CA GLU A 122 -10.50 -27.21 11.25
C GLU A 122 -9.97 -25.80 10.94
N PHE A 123 -9.16 -25.23 11.84
CA PHE A 123 -8.55 -23.91 11.63
C PHE A 123 -7.49 -23.93 10.51
N LEU A 124 -6.65 -24.96 10.45
CA LEU A 124 -5.65 -25.10 9.38
C LEU A 124 -6.31 -25.20 8.01
N ASP A 125 -7.35 -26.02 7.88
CA ASP A 125 -8.10 -26.20 6.62
C ASP A 125 -8.88 -24.94 6.22
N PHE A 126 -9.30 -24.14 7.21
CA PHE A 126 -9.88 -22.82 6.96
C PHE A 126 -8.82 -21.83 6.44
N LEU A 127 -7.62 -21.82 7.02
CA LEU A 127 -6.57 -20.84 6.73
C LEU A 127 -5.90 -21.08 5.37
N GLY A 128 -5.61 -22.32 5.02
CA GLY A 128 -4.87 -22.68 3.80
C GLY A 128 -5.18 -24.08 3.29
N ARG A 129 -4.42 -24.51 2.28
CA ARG A 129 -4.49 -25.87 1.72
C ARG A 129 -3.35 -26.72 2.26
N ARG A 130 -3.64 -27.96 2.66
CA ARG A 130 -2.58 -28.93 2.96
C ARG A 130 -1.93 -29.38 1.66
N VAL A 131 -0.60 -29.38 1.64
CA VAL A 131 0.20 -29.74 0.47
C VAL A 131 1.20 -30.82 0.85
N CYS A 132 1.42 -31.78 -0.05
CA CYS A 132 2.53 -32.71 0.07
C CYS A 132 3.83 -31.95 -0.21
N LEU A 133 4.84 -32.16 0.62
CA LEU A 133 6.14 -31.50 0.46
C LEU A 133 7.01 -32.15 -0.61
N LYS A 134 6.88 -33.47 -0.77
CA LYS A 134 7.61 -34.20 -1.81
C LYS A 134 7.22 -33.65 -3.18
N ASP A 135 8.23 -33.26 -3.95
CA ASP A 135 8.09 -32.69 -5.30
C ASP A 135 7.26 -31.40 -5.38
N PHE A 136 7.06 -30.68 -4.26
CA PHE A 136 6.37 -29.40 -4.25
C PHE A 136 7.16 -28.33 -5.03
N ASP A 137 6.51 -27.70 -6.00
CA ASP A 137 7.12 -26.83 -7.01
C ASP A 137 6.99 -25.33 -6.72
N LYS A 138 6.21 -24.95 -5.71
CA LYS A 138 6.01 -23.58 -5.24
C LYS A 138 6.97 -23.17 -4.12
N TYR A 139 6.81 -21.98 -3.55
CA TYR A 139 7.64 -21.51 -2.45
C TYR A 139 7.60 -22.44 -1.23
N LYS A 140 8.75 -23.03 -0.89
CA LYS A 140 8.88 -24.08 0.15
C LYS A 140 9.22 -23.57 1.55
N GLY A 141 9.44 -22.28 1.76
CA GLY A 141 9.74 -21.72 3.09
C GLY A 141 11.01 -22.25 3.79
N GLY A 142 11.86 -23.00 3.09
CA GLY A 142 13.02 -23.69 3.69
C GLY A 142 12.72 -25.10 4.21
N LEU A 143 11.53 -25.64 3.94
CA LEU A 143 11.18 -27.04 4.16
C LEU A 143 11.85 -27.95 3.11
N ASP A 144 12.09 -29.19 3.52
CA ASP A 144 12.59 -30.25 2.65
C ASP A 144 11.46 -30.76 1.75
N THR A 145 11.80 -30.93 0.47
CA THR A 145 10.88 -31.34 -0.61
C THR A 145 11.36 -32.63 -1.29
N ARG A 146 12.42 -33.25 -0.77
CA ARG A 146 13.08 -34.42 -1.36
C ARG A 146 13.14 -35.61 -0.41
N GLY A 147 13.47 -35.38 0.86
CA GLY A 147 13.81 -36.45 1.81
C GLY A 147 12.91 -36.53 3.06
N ASP A 148 11.77 -35.83 3.06
CA ASP A 148 10.80 -35.78 4.17
C ASP A 148 11.39 -35.38 5.55
N THR A 149 12.58 -34.78 5.58
CA THR A 149 13.29 -34.45 6.83
C THR A 149 12.60 -33.35 7.64
N THR A 150 11.65 -32.64 7.03
CA THR A 150 10.80 -31.62 7.66
C THR A 150 9.32 -32.02 7.66
N GLY A 151 9.03 -33.31 7.60
CA GLY A 151 7.67 -33.84 7.51
C GLY A 151 7.26 -34.11 6.06
N THR A 152 6.11 -34.75 5.88
CA THR A 152 5.60 -35.13 4.55
C THR A 152 4.62 -34.10 3.96
N HIS A 153 4.03 -33.28 4.83
CA HIS A 153 3.00 -32.30 4.46
C HIS A 153 3.22 -30.99 5.20
N SER A 154 2.71 -29.91 4.63
CA SER A 154 2.59 -28.62 5.28
C SER A 154 1.29 -27.91 4.89
N LEU A 155 1.10 -26.68 5.37
CA LEU A 155 0.01 -25.81 4.97
C LEU A 155 0.56 -24.69 4.07
N PHE A 156 -0.15 -24.41 2.98
CA PHE A 156 0.20 -23.38 2.00
C PHE A 156 -1.02 -22.50 1.69
N ALA A 157 -0.82 -21.21 1.44
CA ALA A 157 -1.86 -20.33 0.91
C ALA A 157 -1.32 -19.48 -0.26
N ASP A 158 -2.19 -19.23 -1.23
CA ASP A 158 -2.01 -18.27 -2.31
C ASP A 158 -3.00 -17.13 -2.05
N TYR A 159 -2.50 -15.93 -1.76
CA TYR A 159 -3.34 -14.82 -1.32
C TYR A 159 -2.84 -13.48 -1.86
N ALA A 160 -3.69 -12.79 -2.63
CA ALA A 160 -3.37 -11.49 -3.25
C ALA A 160 -2.03 -11.50 -4.03
N GLY A 161 -1.74 -12.61 -4.73
CA GLY A 161 -0.48 -12.79 -5.47
C GLY A 161 0.73 -13.17 -4.61
N ASN A 162 0.53 -13.44 -3.31
CA ASN A 162 1.58 -13.86 -2.38
C ASN A 162 1.52 -15.36 -2.09
N GLU A 163 2.68 -16.01 -2.09
CA GLU A 163 2.85 -17.40 -1.66
C GLU A 163 3.20 -17.46 -0.17
N ILE A 164 2.37 -18.12 0.63
CA ILE A 164 2.55 -18.24 2.07
C ILE A 164 2.79 -19.71 2.42
N MET A 165 3.99 -20.03 2.89
CA MET A 165 4.30 -21.35 3.46
C MET A 165 4.20 -21.28 4.98
N PHE A 166 3.40 -22.14 5.58
CA PHE A 166 3.26 -22.20 7.03
C PHE A 166 4.16 -23.28 7.63
N HIS A 167 4.88 -22.98 8.70
CA HIS A 167 5.59 -23.96 9.49
C HIS A 167 4.69 -24.41 10.65
N VAL A 168 3.90 -25.46 10.43
CA VAL A 168 2.93 -25.96 11.41
C VAL A 168 3.60 -26.92 12.39
N SER A 169 3.55 -26.61 13.68
CA SER A 169 4.30 -27.37 14.69
C SER A 169 3.99 -28.86 14.75
N THR A 170 2.74 -29.26 14.54
CA THR A 170 2.32 -30.66 14.54
C THR A 170 2.63 -31.40 13.24
N LEU A 171 2.91 -30.69 12.14
CA LEU A 171 3.31 -31.29 10.85
C LEU A 171 4.84 -31.42 10.70
N LEU A 172 5.60 -30.69 11.51
CA LEU A 172 7.05 -30.86 11.60
C LEU A 172 7.42 -32.11 12.43
N PRO A 173 8.52 -32.81 12.12
CA PRO A 173 8.93 -34.02 12.83
C PRO A 173 9.10 -33.80 14.33
N PHE A 174 8.64 -34.76 15.13
CA PHE A 174 8.81 -34.79 16.58
C PHE A 174 10.04 -35.64 16.93
N THR A 175 10.90 -35.15 17.83
CA THR A 175 12.06 -35.89 18.32
C THR A 175 11.89 -36.20 19.81
N PRO A 176 11.49 -37.44 20.20
CA PRO A 176 11.20 -37.76 21.60
C PRO A 176 12.38 -37.52 22.57
N SER A 177 13.60 -37.74 22.10
CA SER A 177 14.83 -37.56 22.89
C SER A 177 15.22 -36.09 23.10
N ASN A 178 14.58 -35.15 22.39
CA ASN A 178 14.93 -33.74 22.43
C ASN A 178 13.75 -32.90 22.93
N LYS A 179 13.67 -32.68 24.25
CA LYS A 179 12.60 -31.86 24.86
C LYS A 179 12.51 -30.44 24.29
N GLN A 180 13.62 -29.87 23.83
CA GLN A 180 13.64 -28.54 23.21
C GLN A 180 13.10 -28.52 21.77
N GLN A 181 12.88 -29.70 21.16
CA GLN A 181 12.39 -29.86 19.80
C GLN A 181 13.11 -28.95 18.79
N LEU A 182 14.46 -28.97 18.82
CA LEU A 182 15.29 -28.04 18.06
C LEU A 182 14.99 -28.01 16.56
N SER A 183 14.59 -29.14 15.97
CA SER A 183 14.18 -29.21 14.56
C SER A 183 12.95 -28.35 14.28
N ARG A 184 11.93 -28.40 15.15
CA ARG A 184 10.73 -27.55 15.02
C ARG A 184 11.07 -26.08 15.27
N LYS A 185 11.86 -25.82 16.32
CA LYS A 185 12.31 -24.47 16.69
C LYS A 185 13.22 -23.84 15.63
N ARG A 186 13.99 -24.63 14.87
CA ARG A 186 14.81 -24.15 13.75
C ARG A 186 13.98 -23.53 12.62
N HIS A 187 12.76 -24.00 12.40
CA HIS A 187 11.86 -23.42 11.40
C HIS A 187 11.05 -22.29 12.05
N ILE A 188 10.17 -22.64 12.98
CA ILE A 188 9.20 -21.70 13.59
C ILE A 188 9.90 -20.57 14.37
N GLY A 189 10.94 -20.91 15.14
CA GLY A 189 11.72 -19.93 15.90
C GLY A 189 12.51 -18.96 15.02
N ASN A 190 12.64 -19.22 13.72
CA ASN A 190 13.29 -18.35 12.73
C ASN A 190 12.29 -17.63 11.81
N ASP A 191 11.00 -17.73 12.08
CA ASP A 191 9.96 -16.97 11.39
C ASP A 191 9.76 -15.63 12.09
N MET A 192 9.54 -14.56 11.30
CA MET A 192 9.35 -13.21 11.84
C MET A 192 7.99 -13.08 12.56
N VAL A 193 7.00 -13.79 12.03
CA VAL A 193 5.62 -13.82 12.49
C VAL A 193 5.26 -15.25 12.88
N THR A 194 4.63 -15.42 14.04
CA THR A 194 4.12 -16.71 14.49
C THR A 194 2.65 -16.59 14.93
N VAL A 195 1.79 -17.42 14.37
CA VAL A 195 0.41 -17.59 14.80
C VAL A 195 0.36 -18.56 15.98
N ILE A 196 -0.29 -18.17 17.06
CA ILE A 196 -0.51 -19.01 18.24
C ILE A 196 -1.99 -19.37 18.27
N PHE A 197 -2.31 -20.62 17.93
CA PHE A 197 -3.67 -21.12 18.01
C PHE A 197 -3.96 -21.61 19.44
N GLN A 198 -4.96 -21.01 20.09
CA GLN A 198 -5.33 -21.31 21.47
C GLN A 198 -6.66 -22.06 21.55
N GLU A 199 -6.62 -23.24 22.17
CA GLU A 199 -7.81 -24.01 22.50
C GLU A 199 -8.53 -23.47 23.75
N PRO A 200 -9.83 -23.79 23.93
CA PRO A 200 -10.51 -23.56 25.19
C PRO A 200 -9.72 -24.15 26.37
N GLY A 201 -9.52 -23.34 27.41
CA GLY A 201 -8.74 -23.73 28.59
C GLY A 201 -7.22 -23.50 28.49
N SER A 202 -6.70 -22.98 27.38
CA SER A 202 -5.30 -22.54 27.31
C SER A 202 -5.06 -21.37 28.29
N LEU A 203 -3.88 -21.34 28.91
CA LEU A 203 -3.48 -20.26 29.80
C LEU A 203 -3.08 -18.98 29.02
N PRO A 204 -3.00 -17.80 29.67
CA PRO A 204 -2.63 -16.56 28.98
C PRO A 204 -1.24 -16.61 28.34
N PHE A 205 -1.17 -16.27 27.05
CA PHE A 205 0.08 -16.25 26.28
C PHE A 205 1.02 -15.12 26.75
N LYS A 206 2.29 -15.45 27.01
CA LYS A 206 3.33 -14.48 27.40
C LYS A 206 4.43 -14.42 26.34
N ALA A 207 4.38 -13.40 25.48
CA ALA A 207 5.35 -13.24 24.39
C ALA A 207 6.82 -13.13 24.85
N VAL A 208 7.07 -12.58 26.06
CA VAL A 208 8.43 -12.37 26.58
C VAL A 208 9.19 -13.69 26.74
N THR A 209 8.50 -14.76 27.14
CA THR A 209 9.12 -16.08 27.37
C THR A 209 9.30 -16.89 26.09
N MET A 210 8.76 -16.43 24.96
CA MET A 210 8.76 -17.15 23.67
C MET A 210 9.56 -16.45 22.58
N ARG A 211 10.04 -15.23 22.83
CA ARG A 211 10.67 -14.42 21.79
C ARG A 211 12.08 -14.90 21.49
N SER A 212 12.29 -15.49 20.31
CA SER A 212 13.63 -15.70 19.75
C SER A 212 14.24 -14.38 19.21
N HIS A 213 15.47 -14.44 18.69
CA HIS A 213 16.07 -13.30 17.97
C HIS A 213 15.37 -12.92 16.66
N PHE A 214 14.58 -13.83 16.09
CA PHE A 214 13.93 -13.68 14.79
C PHE A 214 12.43 -13.45 14.90
N GLN A 215 11.77 -13.98 15.93
CA GLN A 215 10.34 -13.78 16.15
C GLN A 215 10.08 -12.37 16.70
N HIS A 216 9.34 -11.57 15.94
CA HIS A 216 9.06 -10.18 16.30
C HIS A 216 7.57 -9.93 16.54
N VAL A 217 6.70 -10.73 15.93
CA VAL A 217 5.24 -10.62 16.06
C VAL A 217 4.62 -11.99 16.36
N PHE A 218 3.71 -12.00 17.33
CA PHE A 218 2.81 -13.12 17.62
C PHE A 218 1.38 -12.69 17.37
N ILE A 219 0.65 -13.46 16.57
CA ILE A 219 -0.80 -13.29 16.33
C ILE A 219 -1.51 -14.43 17.08
N ILE A 220 -2.21 -14.10 18.15
CA ILE A 220 -2.90 -15.06 19.00
C ILE A 220 -4.32 -15.22 18.45
N VAL A 221 -4.70 -16.44 18.10
CA VAL A 221 -6.03 -16.80 17.61
C VAL A 221 -6.63 -17.82 18.57
N ARG A 222 -7.59 -17.39 19.38
CA ARG A 222 -8.30 -18.26 20.31
C ARG A 222 -9.65 -18.67 19.72
N VAL A 223 -9.93 -19.97 19.71
CA VAL A 223 -11.21 -20.50 19.21
C VAL A 223 -12.22 -20.64 20.35
N ASP A 224 -13.48 -20.33 20.05
CA ASP A 224 -14.65 -20.62 20.87
C ASP A 224 -15.65 -21.43 20.01
N ASN A 225 -16.33 -22.41 20.60
CA ASN A 225 -17.30 -23.30 19.92
C ASN A 225 -16.74 -24.00 18.68
N ALA A 226 -15.49 -24.48 18.75
CA ALA A 226 -14.84 -25.20 17.66
C ALA A 226 -15.66 -26.42 17.19
N CYS A 227 -15.53 -26.76 15.91
CA CYS A 227 -16.20 -27.89 15.28
C CYS A 227 -17.74 -27.81 15.33
N THR A 228 -18.29 -26.59 15.36
CA THR A 228 -19.74 -26.30 15.28
C THR A 228 -20.04 -25.25 14.22
N GLU A 229 -21.31 -25.08 13.84
CA GLU A 229 -21.74 -24.02 12.90
C GLU A 229 -21.55 -22.59 13.46
N HIS A 230 -21.42 -22.46 14.79
CA HIS A 230 -21.28 -21.17 15.50
C HIS A 230 -19.85 -20.93 15.99
N VAL A 231 -18.86 -21.52 15.32
CA VAL A 231 -17.45 -21.32 15.63
C VAL A 231 -17.06 -19.84 15.50
N THR A 232 -16.41 -19.32 16.53
CA THR A 232 -15.91 -17.95 16.57
C THR A 232 -14.45 -17.91 17.00
N TYR A 233 -13.76 -16.86 16.58
CA TYR A 233 -12.36 -16.63 16.87
C TYR A 233 -12.16 -15.30 17.56
N ARG A 234 -11.21 -15.26 18.50
CA ARG A 234 -10.72 -14.04 19.13
C ARG A 234 -9.27 -13.81 18.75
N VAL A 235 -8.96 -12.63 18.23
CA VAL A 235 -7.62 -12.27 17.76
C VAL A 235 -6.98 -11.22 18.66
N ALA A 236 -5.73 -11.44 19.04
CA ALA A 236 -4.87 -10.47 19.71
C ALA A 236 -3.48 -10.47 19.07
N VAL A 237 -2.73 -9.38 19.24
CA VAL A 237 -1.37 -9.24 18.68
C VAL A 237 -0.40 -8.83 19.76
N SER A 238 0.75 -9.51 19.81
CA SER A 238 1.92 -9.08 20.57
C SER A 238 3.07 -8.81 19.61
N ARG A 239 3.64 -7.60 19.65
CA ARG A 239 4.77 -7.20 18.80
C ARG A 239 5.94 -6.67 19.61
N ALA A 240 7.15 -6.80 19.07
CA ALA A 240 8.32 -6.10 19.60
C ALA A 240 8.10 -4.58 19.51
N LYS A 241 8.63 -3.82 20.48
CA LYS A 241 8.44 -2.35 20.54
C LYS A 241 8.95 -1.62 19.30
N SER A 242 9.97 -2.17 18.64
CA SER A 242 10.58 -1.62 17.43
C SER A 242 9.77 -1.83 16.15
N VAL A 243 8.78 -2.72 16.17
CA VAL A 243 7.90 -2.98 15.03
C VAL A 243 6.77 -1.97 15.07
N PRO A 244 6.49 -1.20 14.01
CA PRO A 244 5.37 -0.25 13.98
C PRO A 244 4.01 -0.97 14.10
N ALA A 245 2.94 -0.20 14.33
CA ALA A 245 1.60 -0.74 14.18
C ALA A 245 1.35 -1.15 12.71
N PHE A 246 0.46 -2.11 12.49
CA PHE A 246 0.14 -2.63 11.16
C PHE A 246 -1.32 -3.07 11.08
N GLY A 247 -1.94 -2.85 9.92
CA GLY A 247 -3.33 -3.15 9.66
C GLY A 247 -3.58 -4.61 9.27
N PRO A 248 -4.85 -5.00 9.06
CA PRO A 248 -6.07 -4.24 9.38
C PRO A 248 -6.26 -4.06 10.90
N ALA A 249 -6.98 -3.02 11.35
CA ALA A 249 -7.25 -2.80 12.77
C ALA A 249 -8.10 -3.94 13.37
N ILE A 250 -7.79 -4.36 14.59
CA ILE A 250 -8.60 -5.38 15.28
C ILE A 250 -9.83 -4.66 15.86
N PRO A 251 -11.06 -5.11 15.57
CA PRO A 251 -12.27 -4.49 16.10
C PRO A 251 -12.32 -4.63 17.63
N GLU A 252 -13.15 -3.82 18.27
CA GLU A 252 -13.35 -3.91 19.72
C GLU A 252 -13.79 -5.33 20.13
N GLY A 253 -13.16 -5.86 21.18
CA GLY A 253 -13.35 -7.24 21.63
C GLY A 253 -12.69 -8.31 20.74
N GLY A 254 -12.21 -7.96 19.54
CA GLY A 254 -11.42 -8.81 18.65
C GLY A 254 -12.11 -10.10 18.20
N ARG A 255 -13.45 -10.12 18.15
CA ARG A 255 -14.26 -11.31 17.82
C ARG A 255 -14.57 -11.38 16.33
N PHE A 256 -14.51 -12.59 15.78
CA PHE A 256 -14.79 -12.89 14.38
C PHE A 256 -15.59 -14.19 14.25
N THR A 257 -16.52 -14.23 13.30
CA THR A 257 -17.16 -15.48 12.85
C THR A 257 -16.33 -16.13 11.75
N LYS A 258 -16.37 -17.46 11.65
CA LYS A 258 -15.67 -18.19 10.58
C LYS A 258 -16.34 -17.91 9.23
N ASN A 259 -15.72 -17.04 8.43
CA ASN A 259 -16.14 -16.74 7.06
C ASN A 259 -14.96 -16.21 6.25
N THR A 260 -15.18 -15.96 4.95
CA THR A 260 -14.15 -15.44 4.04
C THR A 260 -13.61 -14.08 4.48
N LYS A 261 -14.45 -13.21 5.06
CA LYS A 261 -14.01 -11.90 5.57
C LYS A 261 -12.96 -12.07 6.68
N PHE A 262 -13.17 -12.98 7.62
CA PHE A 262 -12.18 -13.28 8.66
C PHE A 262 -10.91 -13.93 8.10
N LYS A 263 -11.03 -14.83 7.13
CA LYS A 263 -9.86 -15.44 6.45
C LYS A 263 -8.97 -14.36 5.83
N ASN A 264 -9.58 -13.47 5.03
CA ASN A 264 -8.89 -12.38 4.36
C ASN A 264 -8.27 -11.43 5.38
N PHE A 265 -9.02 -11.05 6.42
CA PHE A 265 -8.50 -10.26 7.54
C PHE A 265 -7.24 -10.88 8.15
N LEU A 266 -7.27 -12.17 8.47
CA LEU A 266 -6.17 -12.86 9.15
C LEU A 266 -4.94 -12.98 8.23
N LEU A 267 -5.12 -13.35 6.97
CA LEU A 267 -4.02 -13.43 5.99
C LEU A 267 -3.40 -12.05 5.75
N THR A 268 -4.19 -11.01 5.52
CA THR A 268 -3.68 -9.63 5.39
C THR A 268 -2.95 -9.20 6.66
N LYS A 269 -3.49 -9.50 7.86
CA LYS A 269 -2.85 -9.16 9.14
C LYS A 269 -1.49 -9.85 9.32
N ILE A 270 -1.37 -11.10 8.87
CA ILE A 270 -0.12 -11.88 8.88
C ILE A 270 0.92 -11.26 7.94
N LEU A 271 0.54 -10.95 6.69
CA LEU A 271 1.45 -10.34 5.71
C LEU A 271 1.94 -8.97 6.18
N ASN A 272 1.01 -8.13 6.64
CA ASN A 272 1.32 -6.80 7.15
C ASN A 272 2.17 -6.82 8.42
N ALA A 273 2.04 -7.86 9.24
CA ALA A 273 2.93 -8.07 10.37
C ALA A 273 4.39 -8.27 9.91
N GLU A 274 4.64 -9.12 8.91
CA GLU A 274 5.99 -9.38 8.42
C GLU A 274 6.57 -8.15 7.71
N ASN A 275 5.78 -7.49 6.87
CA ASN A 275 6.16 -6.23 6.21
C ASN A 275 6.54 -5.15 7.26
N ALA A 276 5.78 -5.04 8.36
CA ALA A 276 6.11 -4.14 9.46
C ALA A 276 7.42 -4.51 10.18
N VAL A 277 7.73 -5.80 10.35
CA VAL A 277 9.00 -6.25 10.92
C VAL A 277 10.17 -5.83 10.04
N GLN A 278 10.05 -6.02 8.72
CA GLN A 278 11.08 -5.65 7.76
C GLN A 278 11.34 -4.13 7.73
N ARG A 279 10.30 -3.32 7.93
CA ARG A 279 10.41 -1.85 8.05
C ARG A 279 11.02 -1.38 9.38
N SER A 280 11.18 -2.26 10.37
CA SER A 280 11.81 -1.86 11.62
C SER A 280 13.29 -1.50 11.43
N LYS A 281 13.81 -0.57 12.25
CA LYS A 281 15.16 0.02 12.09
C LYS A 281 16.27 -1.02 11.89
N ARG A 282 16.21 -2.15 12.60
CA ARG A 282 17.23 -3.22 12.53
C ARG A 282 17.23 -3.89 11.16
N PHE A 283 16.07 -4.31 10.66
CA PHE A 283 15.96 -5.01 9.38
C PHE A 283 16.15 -4.05 8.20
N ALA A 284 15.66 -2.83 8.32
CA ALA A 284 15.93 -1.77 7.34
C ALA A 284 17.45 -1.53 7.18
N TYR A 285 18.18 -1.43 8.29
CA TYR A 285 19.64 -1.29 8.27
C TYR A 285 20.35 -2.48 7.60
N LEU A 286 19.98 -3.71 7.95
CA LEU A 286 20.56 -4.91 7.36
C LEU A 286 20.31 -4.97 5.84
N THR A 287 19.10 -4.63 5.41
CA THR A 287 18.72 -4.59 4.00
C THR A 287 19.49 -3.50 3.25
N SER A 288 19.62 -2.29 3.81
CA SER A 288 20.43 -1.20 3.23
C SER A 288 21.90 -1.58 3.13
N ARG A 289 22.43 -2.33 4.10
CA ARG A 289 23.82 -2.80 4.06
C ARG A 289 24.04 -3.78 2.92
N THR A 290 23.19 -4.79 2.77
CA THR A 290 23.26 -5.75 1.65
C THR A 290 23.15 -5.03 0.30
N ARG A 291 22.19 -4.10 0.19
CA ARG A 291 22.01 -3.26 -1.01
C ARG A 291 23.26 -2.43 -1.32
N ARG A 292 23.88 -1.82 -0.31
CA ARG A 292 25.12 -1.04 -0.46
C ARG A 292 26.25 -1.89 -1.00
N GLU A 293 26.46 -3.10 -0.47
CA GLU A 293 27.52 -3.99 -0.95
C GLU A 293 27.26 -4.43 -2.41
N ALA A 294 26.01 -4.73 -2.77
CA ALA A 294 25.65 -5.08 -4.14
C ALA A 294 25.87 -3.91 -5.13
N LEU A 295 25.49 -2.69 -4.74
CA LEU A 295 25.74 -1.49 -5.56
C LEU A 295 27.24 -1.15 -5.66
N LYS A 296 28.00 -1.36 -4.59
CA LYS A 296 29.46 -1.17 -4.57
C LYS A 296 30.14 -2.17 -5.51
N ASP A 297 29.76 -3.44 -5.45
CA ASP A 297 30.29 -4.48 -6.34
C ASP A 297 30.09 -4.11 -7.82
N LEU A 298 28.91 -3.58 -8.16
CA LEU A 298 28.60 -3.06 -9.48
C LEU A 298 29.51 -1.88 -9.89
N ALA A 299 29.64 -0.89 -9.00
CA ALA A 299 30.42 0.31 -9.26
C ALA A 299 31.93 0.06 -9.36
N ASP A 300 32.43 -0.99 -8.70
CA ASP A 300 33.85 -1.35 -8.71
C ASP A 300 34.20 -2.26 -9.90
N LYS A 301 33.35 -3.24 -10.23
CA LYS A 301 33.66 -4.29 -11.22
C LYS A 301 33.13 -4.04 -12.63
N TYR A 302 32.09 -3.23 -12.79
CA TYR A 302 31.36 -3.10 -14.06
C TYR A 302 31.33 -1.66 -14.61
N VAL A 303 32.39 -0.90 -14.36
CA VAL A 303 32.58 0.44 -14.94
C VAL A 303 33.59 0.42 -16.06
N GLN A 304 33.38 1.27 -17.07
CA GLN A 304 34.39 1.51 -18.09
C GLN A 304 35.64 2.13 -17.46
N PRO A 305 36.84 1.75 -17.92
CA PRO A 305 38.05 2.43 -17.48
C PRO A 305 37.95 3.92 -17.81
N PRO A 306 38.56 4.80 -16.99
CA PRO A 306 38.57 6.22 -17.28
C PRO A 306 39.16 6.44 -18.67
N VAL A 307 38.38 7.05 -19.56
CA VAL A 307 38.90 7.54 -20.84
C VAL A 307 40.03 8.51 -20.49
N ASN A 308 41.20 8.30 -21.07
CA ASN A 308 42.40 9.11 -20.85
C ASN A 308 42.15 10.52 -21.40
N GLU A 309 41.43 11.35 -20.64
CA GLU A 309 41.21 12.75 -20.97
C GLU A 309 42.51 13.50 -20.64
N GLY A 310 43.16 14.07 -21.65
CA GLY A 310 44.40 14.83 -21.48
C GLY A 310 44.31 15.88 -20.35
N ALA A 311 45.43 16.15 -19.70
CA ALA A 311 45.55 16.95 -18.47
C ALA A 311 44.76 18.29 -18.45
N ALA A 312 44.53 18.89 -19.62
CA ALA A 312 43.73 20.11 -19.79
C ALA A 312 42.25 19.96 -19.36
N LYS A 313 41.61 18.79 -19.54
CA LYS A 313 40.22 18.52 -19.12
C LYS A 313 40.10 18.13 -17.64
N LEU A 314 41.20 17.69 -17.02
CA LEU A 314 41.25 17.36 -15.60
C LEU A 314 41.34 18.65 -14.73
N ALA A 315 42.09 19.65 -15.20
CA ALA A 315 42.22 20.94 -14.53
C ALA A 315 40.89 21.70 -14.40
N SER A 316 39.99 21.60 -15.39
CA SER A 316 38.65 22.20 -15.34
C SER A 316 37.68 21.51 -14.36
N ARG A 317 38.02 20.34 -13.82
CA ARG A 317 37.24 19.64 -12.78
C ARG A 317 37.71 19.99 -11.35
N ILE A 318 38.94 20.49 -11.20
CA ILE A 318 39.59 20.78 -9.91
C ILE A 318 39.48 22.27 -9.55
N LEU A 319 39.61 23.15 -10.55
CA LEU A 319 39.35 24.59 -10.39
C LEU A 319 37.85 24.84 -10.51
N GLY A 320 37.11 24.49 -9.46
CA GLY A 320 35.71 24.81 -9.29
C GLY A 320 35.51 26.32 -9.32
N GLY A 321 35.33 26.88 -10.52
CA GLY A 321 34.77 28.21 -10.67
C GLY A 321 33.46 28.24 -9.91
N SER A 322 33.35 29.14 -8.95
CA SER A 322 32.12 29.47 -8.24
C SER A 322 31.06 29.83 -9.27
N VAL A 323 30.32 28.85 -9.74
CA VAL A 323 29.09 29.06 -10.49
C VAL A 323 28.18 29.73 -9.49
N ARG A 324 28.01 31.06 -9.64
CA ARG A 324 26.92 31.78 -8.99
C ARG A 324 25.71 30.87 -9.07
N ARG A 325 25.20 30.41 -7.92
CA ARG A 325 23.98 29.60 -7.85
C ARG A 325 22.93 30.38 -8.64
N ARG A 326 22.70 29.95 -9.89
CA ARG A 326 21.58 30.45 -10.68
C ARG A 326 20.37 30.11 -9.82
N GLU A 327 19.57 31.12 -9.53
CA GLU A 327 18.37 30.97 -8.72
C GLU A 327 17.58 29.79 -9.29
N ARG A 328 17.17 28.86 -8.42
CA ARG A 328 16.52 27.61 -8.83
C ARG A 328 15.23 27.99 -9.55
N MET A 329 15.23 27.92 -10.88
CA MET A 329 14.00 28.08 -11.61
C MET A 329 13.11 26.88 -11.32
N LEU A 330 11.89 27.15 -10.84
CA LEU A 330 10.88 26.12 -10.69
C LEU A 330 10.60 25.53 -12.10
N PRO A 331 10.52 24.19 -12.21
CA PRO A 331 10.16 23.55 -13.46
C PRO A 331 8.83 24.08 -13.99
N ARG A 332 8.66 24.13 -15.32
CA ARG A 332 7.39 24.55 -15.93
C ARG A 332 6.27 23.60 -15.51
N PRO A 333 5.02 24.09 -15.35
CA PRO A 333 3.87 23.23 -15.10
C PRO A 333 3.72 22.19 -16.23
N ILE A 334 3.45 20.94 -15.85
CA ILE A 334 3.22 19.86 -16.81
C ILE A 334 1.85 20.07 -17.46
N SER A 335 1.79 20.06 -18.80
CA SER A 335 0.54 20.24 -19.55
C SER A 335 -0.23 18.94 -19.79
N ASP A 336 0.43 17.79 -19.73
CA ASP A 336 -0.18 16.47 -20.02
C ASP A 336 -0.50 15.70 -18.73
N TYR A 337 -1.79 15.56 -18.43
CA TYR A 337 -2.27 14.89 -17.22
C TYR A 337 -2.41 13.37 -17.36
N CYS A 338 -2.05 12.77 -18.51
CA CYS A 338 -2.13 11.33 -18.75
C CYS A 338 -0.82 10.57 -18.49
N LEU A 339 0.21 11.25 -17.97
CA LEU A 339 1.48 10.62 -17.59
C LEU A 339 1.28 9.53 -16.52
N ARG A 340 1.92 8.37 -16.71
CA ARG A 340 1.78 7.24 -15.77
C ARG A 340 2.30 7.54 -14.36
N GLY A 341 3.37 8.32 -14.25
CA GLY A 341 4.01 8.66 -12.97
C GLY A 341 3.14 9.56 -12.08
N ALA A 342 3.41 9.58 -10.78
CA ALA A 342 2.66 10.40 -9.83
C ALA A 342 2.93 11.90 -10.02
N PHE A 343 1.86 12.69 -10.07
CA PHE A 343 1.94 14.15 -9.92
C PHE A 343 1.84 14.49 -8.43
N SER A 344 2.58 15.51 -7.98
CA SER A 344 2.70 15.79 -6.55
C SER A 344 2.27 17.20 -6.17
N TRP A 345 1.47 17.31 -5.12
CA TRP A 345 1.05 18.56 -4.51
C TRP A 345 1.44 18.60 -3.04
N VAL A 346 1.83 19.77 -2.55
CA VAL A 346 1.94 20.00 -1.12
C VAL A 346 0.56 20.39 -0.61
N VAL A 347 0.03 19.64 0.36
CA VAL A 347 -1.34 19.79 0.87
C VAL A 347 -1.36 19.83 2.40
N GLU A 348 -2.37 20.47 2.97
CA GLU A 348 -2.80 20.22 4.35
C GLU A 348 -3.90 19.16 4.33
N VAL A 349 -3.75 18.09 5.09
CA VAL A 349 -4.77 17.05 5.28
C VAL A 349 -5.40 17.21 6.65
N GLN A 350 -6.73 17.14 6.72
CA GLN A 350 -7.46 17.17 7.98
C GLN A 350 -7.59 15.75 8.57
N ASP A 351 -7.09 15.57 9.78
CA ASP A 351 -7.32 14.36 10.57
C ASP A 351 -8.60 14.53 11.39
N HIS A 352 -9.65 13.83 10.99
CA HIS A 352 -10.95 13.87 11.66
C HIS A 352 -10.94 13.26 13.07
N SER A 353 -9.97 12.42 13.40
CA SER A 353 -9.88 11.79 14.74
C SER A 353 -9.30 12.73 15.79
N THR A 354 -8.39 13.61 15.39
CA THR A 354 -7.71 14.56 16.28
C THR A 354 -8.15 16.01 16.09
N GLY A 355 -8.86 16.30 15.00
CA GLY A 355 -9.22 17.65 14.56
C GLY A 355 -8.02 18.48 14.09
N GLN A 356 -6.83 17.87 13.99
CA GLN A 356 -5.60 18.54 13.59
C GLN A 356 -5.44 18.55 12.06
N ARG A 357 -4.61 19.46 11.58
CA ARG A 357 -4.15 19.45 10.18
C ARG A 357 -2.69 19.09 10.12
N SER A 358 -2.31 18.32 9.11
CA SER A 358 -0.93 17.91 8.90
C SER A 358 -0.51 18.19 7.46
N GLN A 359 0.66 18.79 7.30
CA GLN A 359 1.23 19.03 5.98
C GLN A 359 1.70 17.69 5.39
N CYS A 360 1.25 17.41 4.17
CA CYS A 360 1.52 16.17 3.45
C CYS A 360 1.96 16.48 2.01
N VAL A 361 2.58 15.49 1.37
CA VAL A 361 2.72 15.46 -0.09
C VAL A 361 1.70 14.48 -0.64
N LEU A 362 0.73 14.98 -1.41
CA LEU A 362 -0.21 14.20 -2.18
C LEU A 362 0.43 13.78 -3.49
N GLY A 363 0.50 12.49 -3.78
CA GLY A 363 0.94 11.94 -5.05
C GLY A 363 -0.21 11.21 -5.76
N ILE A 364 -0.46 11.48 -7.04
CA ILE A 364 -1.49 10.77 -7.82
C ILE A 364 -0.87 10.23 -9.12
N SER A 365 -0.62 8.91 -9.17
CA SER A 365 -0.24 8.17 -10.39
C SER A 365 -1.48 7.71 -11.15
N VAL A 366 -1.31 6.92 -12.22
CA VAL A 366 -2.44 6.34 -12.96
C VAL A 366 -3.16 5.22 -12.20
N ASP A 367 -2.51 4.64 -11.19
CA ASP A 367 -2.95 3.46 -10.46
C ASP A 367 -3.12 3.70 -8.95
N THR A 368 -2.52 4.76 -8.40
CA THR A 368 -2.49 4.98 -6.95
C THR A 368 -2.54 6.47 -6.57
N LEU A 369 -3.33 6.78 -5.57
CA LEU A 369 -3.28 8.03 -4.81
C LEU A 369 -2.60 7.77 -3.47
N VAL A 370 -1.58 8.55 -3.13
CA VAL A 370 -0.82 8.42 -1.87
C VAL A 370 -0.68 9.76 -1.15
N LEU A 371 -0.68 9.72 0.18
CA LEU A 371 -0.27 10.83 1.03
C LEU A 371 1.00 10.44 1.79
N LEU A 372 2.00 11.31 1.72
CA LEU A 372 3.29 11.13 2.37
C LEU A 372 3.49 12.21 3.43
N GLU A 373 3.93 11.81 4.62
CA GLU A 373 4.35 12.72 5.69
C GLU A 373 5.78 13.25 5.43
N PRO A 374 6.00 14.57 5.34
CA PRO A 374 7.33 15.17 5.30
C PRO A 374 7.89 15.35 6.72
N PRO A 375 9.22 15.27 6.93
CA PRO A 375 10.25 14.88 5.98
C PRO A 375 10.47 13.37 5.92
N THR A 376 9.70 12.58 6.69
CA THR A 376 9.91 11.15 6.89
C THR A 376 9.70 10.33 5.62
N GLY A 377 8.86 10.84 4.71
CA GLY A 377 8.40 10.13 3.52
C GLY A 377 7.49 8.95 3.87
N ALA A 378 6.99 8.88 5.10
CA ALA A 378 6.11 7.79 5.52
C ALA A 378 4.77 7.90 4.80
N VAL A 379 4.31 6.77 4.23
CA VAL A 379 2.96 6.69 3.66
C VAL A 379 1.96 6.72 4.81
N ILE A 380 1.13 7.76 4.85
CA ILE A 380 0.05 7.89 5.84
C ILE A 380 -1.29 7.39 5.30
N PHE A 381 -1.44 7.41 3.98
CA PHE A 381 -2.62 6.93 3.27
C PHE A 381 -2.24 6.54 1.85
N ALA A 382 -2.82 5.46 1.35
CA ALA A 382 -2.73 5.06 -0.05
C ALA A 382 -4.03 4.36 -0.46
N THR A 383 -4.50 4.61 -1.68
CA THR A 383 -5.63 3.90 -2.28
C THR A 383 -5.45 3.79 -3.79
N SER A 384 -6.12 2.84 -4.42
CA SER A 384 -6.13 2.74 -5.88
C SER A 384 -6.87 3.94 -6.48
N THR A 385 -6.44 4.42 -7.63
CA THR A 385 -7.21 5.43 -8.41
C THR A 385 -8.58 4.92 -8.84
N GLN A 386 -8.74 3.59 -8.97
CA GLN A 386 -10.03 2.96 -9.28
C GLN A 386 -11.02 3.02 -8.12
N SER A 387 -10.53 3.12 -6.88
CA SER A 387 -11.35 3.29 -5.68
C SER A 387 -11.86 4.72 -5.53
N ILE A 388 -11.39 5.69 -6.32
CA ILE A 388 -11.84 7.08 -6.21
C ILE A 388 -13.22 7.22 -6.84
N LEU A 389 -14.20 7.58 -6.02
CA LEU A 389 -15.59 7.76 -6.43
C LEU A 389 -15.81 9.13 -7.06
N GLY A 390 -15.15 10.16 -6.54
CA GLY A 390 -15.36 11.53 -6.96
C GLY A 390 -14.80 12.54 -5.97
N TRP A 391 -15.08 13.81 -6.23
CA TRP A 391 -14.55 14.91 -5.43
C TRP A 391 -15.49 16.10 -5.35
N THR A 392 -15.28 16.93 -4.34
CA THR A 392 -15.96 18.21 -4.18
C THR A 392 -14.93 19.31 -4.01
N ASN A 393 -15.04 20.35 -4.83
CA ASN A 393 -14.33 21.60 -4.60
C ASN A 393 -15.18 22.50 -3.69
N GLY A 394 -14.77 22.66 -2.44
CA GLY A 394 -15.47 23.51 -1.46
C GLY A 394 -14.65 24.73 -1.07
N GLU A 395 -15.32 25.72 -0.46
CA GLU A 395 -14.70 26.98 -0.02
C GLU A 395 -13.53 26.77 0.97
N PHE A 396 -13.54 25.68 1.73
CA PHE A 396 -12.54 25.38 2.77
C PHE A 396 -11.51 24.31 2.36
N GLY A 397 -11.59 23.79 1.14
CA GLY A 397 -10.70 22.76 0.63
C GLY A 397 -11.42 21.73 -0.24
N PHE A 398 -10.63 20.78 -0.72
CA PHE A 398 -11.02 19.71 -1.61
C PHE A 398 -11.36 18.46 -0.80
N LYS A 399 -12.50 17.83 -1.09
CA LYS A 399 -12.86 16.52 -0.52
C LYS A 399 -12.74 15.46 -1.60
N ILE A 400 -12.03 14.38 -1.33
CA ILE A 400 -11.94 13.21 -2.20
C ILE A 400 -12.72 12.07 -1.53
N TYR A 401 -13.67 11.49 -2.26
CA TYR A 401 -14.47 10.34 -1.82
C TYR A 401 -13.93 9.08 -2.45
N PHE A 402 -13.79 8.01 -1.66
CA PHE A 402 -13.21 6.75 -2.11
C PHE A 402 -13.92 5.53 -1.50
N ASP A 403 -13.69 4.34 -2.07
CA ASP A 403 -14.20 3.03 -1.66
C ASP A 403 -15.72 3.02 -1.35
N HIS A 404 -16.08 3.05 -0.07
CA HIS A 404 -17.46 2.97 0.42
C HIS A 404 -18.09 4.36 0.70
N GLY A 405 -17.35 5.44 0.42
CA GLY A 405 -17.76 6.82 0.68
C GLY A 405 -16.91 7.51 1.76
N GLU A 406 -15.79 6.91 2.15
CA GLU A 406 -14.79 7.54 3.00
C GLU A 406 -14.25 8.84 2.39
N ILE A 407 -13.80 9.76 3.24
CA ILE A 407 -13.44 11.13 2.84
C ILE A 407 -11.99 11.44 3.22
N ILE A 408 -11.26 12.01 2.27
CA ILE A 408 -10.02 12.75 2.52
C ILE A 408 -10.29 14.23 2.27
N ALA A 409 -10.21 15.04 3.33
CA ALA A 409 -10.30 16.48 3.22
C ALA A 409 -8.89 17.08 3.14
N ILE A 410 -8.59 17.74 2.03
CA ILE A 410 -7.29 18.34 1.75
C ILE A 410 -7.40 19.82 1.36
N ARG A 411 -6.33 20.57 1.53
CA ARG A 411 -6.18 21.93 1.03
C ARG A 411 -4.83 22.06 0.34
N CYS A 412 -4.81 22.44 -0.94
CA CYS A 412 -3.55 22.70 -1.65
C CYS A 412 -2.84 23.91 -1.05
N LEU A 413 -1.55 23.77 -0.76
CA LEU A 413 -0.68 24.85 -0.31
C LEU A 413 0.05 25.39 -1.54
N SER A 414 -0.42 26.51 -2.08
CA SER A 414 0.21 27.20 -3.22
C SER A 414 1.08 28.37 -2.76
N ALA A 415 2.22 28.57 -3.41
CA ALA A 415 3.06 29.77 -3.25
C ALA A 415 2.65 30.91 -4.22
N THR A 416 1.91 30.59 -5.28
CA THR A 416 1.47 31.51 -6.34
C THR A 416 0.12 31.06 -6.87
N ASP A 417 -0.94 31.79 -6.51
CA ASP A 417 -2.34 31.57 -6.89
C ASP A 417 -2.92 30.18 -6.59
N GLY A 418 -3.93 30.11 -5.70
CA GLY A 418 -4.50 28.85 -5.23
C GLY A 418 -5.29 28.11 -6.31
N ASP A 419 -5.88 28.84 -7.25
CA ASP A 419 -6.85 28.28 -8.20
C ASP A 419 -6.19 27.43 -9.30
N ALA A 420 -4.96 27.76 -9.71
CA ALA A 420 -4.23 27.01 -10.73
C ALA A 420 -3.86 25.60 -10.26
N GLU A 421 -3.43 25.46 -9.01
CA GLU A 421 -3.07 24.17 -8.42
C GLU A 421 -4.32 23.29 -8.22
N HIS A 422 -5.44 23.88 -7.80
CA HIS A 422 -6.71 23.16 -7.70
C HIS A 422 -7.19 22.64 -9.06
N GLN A 423 -7.12 23.47 -10.10
CA GLN A 423 -7.46 23.07 -11.47
C GLN A 423 -6.55 21.95 -11.99
N ALA A 424 -5.25 22.01 -11.70
CA ALA A 424 -4.32 20.95 -12.07
C ALA A 424 -4.63 19.62 -11.35
N LEU A 425 -5.02 19.68 -10.08
CA LEU A 425 -5.44 18.51 -9.31
C LEU A 425 -6.70 17.88 -9.90
N ILE A 426 -7.73 18.68 -10.23
CA ILE A 426 -8.98 18.20 -10.84
C ILE A 426 -8.68 17.52 -12.17
N LYS A 427 -7.93 18.18 -13.07
CA LYS A 427 -7.54 17.60 -14.36
C LYS A 427 -6.78 16.29 -14.21
N ARG A 428 -5.95 16.16 -13.16
CA ARG A 428 -5.29 14.90 -12.88
C ARG A 428 -6.28 13.81 -12.50
N LEU A 429 -7.21 14.09 -11.59
CA LEU A 429 -8.21 13.12 -11.15
C LEU A 429 -9.10 12.67 -12.32
N GLU A 430 -9.54 13.60 -13.17
CA GLU A 430 -10.30 13.29 -14.39
C GLU A 430 -9.53 12.40 -15.36
N ALA A 431 -8.20 12.57 -15.44
CA ALA A 431 -7.37 11.82 -16.38
C ALA A 431 -7.06 10.39 -15.92
N VAL A 432 -7.14 10.09 -14.61
CA VAL A 432 -6.64 8.82 -14.03
C VAL A 432 -7.63 8.06 -13.17
N THR A 433 -8.83 8.60 -12.96
CA THR A 433 -9.89 7.97 -12.18
C THR A 433 -11.18 7.93 -13.00
N ASN A 434 -12.11 7.06 -12.62
CA ASN A 434 -13.48 7.09 -13.12
C ASN A 434 -14.39 7.98 -12.25
N GLY A 435 -13.80 8.72 -11.31
CA GLY A 435 -14.53 9.58 -10.41
C GLY A 435 -15.06 10.83 -11.10
N ALA A 436 -16.05 11.47 -10.49
CA ALA A 436 -16.64 12.69 -11.02
C ALA A 436 -16.79 13.77 -9.93
N GLU A 437 -16.86 15.02 -10.38
CA GLU A 437 -17.20 16.12 -9.48
C GLU A 437 -18.63 15.96 -8.95
N THR A 438 -18.79 16.11 -7.65
CA THR A 438 -20.08 16.03 -6.98
C THR A 438 -20.99 17.18 -7.38
N LYS A 439 -22.29 16.89 -7.51
CA LYS A 439 -23.34 17.88 -7.67
C LYS A 439 -24.12 18.05 -6.38
N GLU A 440 -24.29 19.29 -5.95
CA GLU A 440 -25.14 19.62 -4.83
C GLU A 440 -26.60 19.72 -5.30
N LEU A 441 -27.47 18.90 -4.70
CA LEU A 441 -28.90 18.91 -4.95
C LEU A 441 -29.61 19.42 -3.71
N MET A 442 -30.49 20.42 -3.88
CA MET A 442 -31.29 20.98 -2.79
C MET A 442 -32.77 20.99 -3.15
N PHE A 443 -33.61 20.48 -2.26
CA PHE A 443 -35.06 20.51 -2.41
C PHE A 443 -35.76 20.59 -1.05
N LYS A 444 -36.95 21.20 -1.03
CA LYS A 444 -37.75 21.40 0.18
C LYS A 444 -39.02 20.55 0.14
N LYS A 445 -39.29 19.84 1.24
CA LYS A 445 -40.53 19.08 1.41
C LYS A 445 -41.69 20.04 1.71
N GLN A 446 -42.86 19.76 1.16
CA GLN A 446 -44.07 20.44 1.58
C GLN A 446 -44.56 19.87 2.92
N LYS A 447 -45.16 20.69 3.78
CA LYS A 447 -45.69 20.25 5.08
C LYS A 447 -46.69 19.10 4.88
N GLY A 448 -46.38 17.93 5.43
CA GLY A 448 -47.21 16.72 5.36
C GLY A 448 -46.83 15.72 4.26
N GLN A 449 -45.84 16.01 3.43
CA GLN A 449 -45.34 15.07 2.41
C GLN A 449 -44.32 14.11 3.03
N ALA A 450 -44.70 12.86 3.27
CA ALA A 450 -43.82 11.87 3.89
C ALA A 450 -42.80 11.29 2.89
N GLU A 451 -43.22 11.05 1.65
CA GLU A 451 -42.44 10.31 0.65
C GLU A 451 -41.42 11.18 -0.09
N LEU A 452 -40.18 10.70 -0.12
CA LEU A 452 -39.04 11.35 -0.79
C LEU A 452 -39.02 11.12 -2.31
N GLY A 453 -39.72 10.08 -2.76
CA GLY A 453 -39.74 9.65 -4.17
C GLY A 453 -38.41 9.05 -4.64
N PHE A 454 -37.59 8.50 -3.74
CA PHE A 454 -36.40 7.72 -4.10
C PHE A 454 -36.03 6.73 -2.99
N THR A 455 -35.30 5.66 -3.36
CA THR A 455 -34.76 4.68 -2.41
C THR A 455 -33.24 4.75 -2.40
N ILE A 456 -32.66 4.73 -1.20
CA ILE A 456 -31.23 4.72 -0.95
C ILE A 456 -30.85 3.44 -0.19
N GLU A 457 -29.81 2.76 -0.65
CA GLU A 457 -29.24 1.59 0.02
C GLU A 457 -28.10 1.99 0.97
N ASP A 458 -27.59 1.00 1.71
CA ASP A 458 -26.33 1.13 2.43
C ASP A 458 -25.23 1.65 1.47
N GLU A 459 -24.33 2.49 2.00
CA GLU A 459 -23.26 3.18 1.24
C GLU A 459 -23.73 4.24 0.23
N GLY A 460 -25.02 4.61 0.25
CA GLY A 460 -25.54 5.80 -0.43
C GLY A 460 -25.97 5.60 -1.88
N ILE A 461 -26.12 4.35 -2.33
CA ILE A 461 -26.51 4.05 -3.72
C ILE A 461 -28.01 4.30 -3.90
N VAL A 462 -28.38 5.11 -4.90
CA VAL A 462 -29.77 5.39 -5.24
C VAL A 462 -30.30 4.31 -6.18
N THR A 463 -31.19 3.46 -5.69
CA THR A 463 -31.70 2.30 -6.44
C THR A 463 -32.95 2.61 -7.24
N SER A 464 -33.70 3.64 -6.88
CA SER A 464 -34.90 4.09 -7.59
C SER A 464 -35.10 5.59 -7.38
N VAL A 465 -35.61 6.28 -8.39
CA VAL A 465 -36.09 7.67 -8.28
C VAL A 465 -37.38 7.79 -9.07
N GLU A 466 -38.44 8.23 -8.41
CA GLU A 466 -39.77 8.41 -8.98
C GLU A 466 -39.81 9.65 -9.86
N MET A 467 -40.20 9.46 -11.12
CA MET A 467 -40.28 10.54 -12.09
C MET A 467 -41.32 11.60 -11.65
N GLY A 468 -40.93 12.87 -11.69
CA GLY A 468 -41.80 14.00 -11.30
C GLY A 468 -41.84 14.31 -9.80
N HIS A 469 -41.20 13.51 -8.94
CA HIS A 469 -41.02 13.84 -7.52
C HIS A 469 -39.89 14.87 -7.30
N LEU A 470 -39.84 15.45 -6.09
CA LEU A 470 -38.91 16.53 -5.73
C LEU A 470 -37.43 16.17 -6.00
N ALA A 471 -36.99 14.97 -5.62
CA ALA A 471 -35.62 14.52 -5.85
C ALA A 471 -35.30 14.39 -7.34
N TRP A 472 -36.24 13.89 -8.15
CA TRP A 472 -36.09 13.78 -9.60
C TRP A 472 -36.01 15.16 -10.27
N ILE A 473 -36.87 16.10 -9.86
CA ILE A 473 -36.86 17.49 -10.35
C ILE A 473 -35.55 18.18 -9.96
N ALA A 474 -35.03 17.91 -8.76
CA ALA A 474 -33.73 18.40 -8.30
C ALA A 474 -32.55 17.78 -9.06
N GLY A 475 -32.76 16.77 -9.89
CA GLY A 475 -31.73 16.17 -10.74
C GLY A 475 -31.18 14.83 -10.22
N LEU A 476 -31.72 14.27 -9.14
CA LEU A 476 -31.34 12.95 -8.67
C LEU A 476 -31.77 11.89 -9.70
N ARG A 477 -30.91 10.90 -9.95
CA ARG A 477 -31.19 9.81 -10.87
C ARG A 477 -30.87 8.48 -10.21
N GLN A 478 -31.52 7.42 -10.69
CA GLN A 478 -31.16 6.05 -10.33
C GLN A 478 -29.70 5.80 -10.72
N GLY A 479 -28.97 5.06 -9.88
CA GLY A 479 -27.54 4.78 -10.07
C GLY A 479 -26.62 5.90 -9.58
N SER A 480 -27.16 7.05 -9.18
CA SER A 480 -26.38 8.08 -8.49
C SER A 480 -25.90 7.58 -7.12
N ARG A 481 -24.72 8.06 -6.69
CA ARG A 481 -24.19 7.79 -5.35
C ARG A 481 -24.25 9.05 -4.49
N VAL A 482 -25.02 9.01 -3.41
CA VAL A 482 -25.06 10.08 -2.40
C VAL A 482 -23.89 9.89 -1.45
N VAL A 483 -23.05 10.90 -1.32
CA VAL A 483 -21.87 10.86 -0.43
C VAL A 483 -22.04 11.69 0.84
N GLU A 484 -22.89 12.73 0.81
CA GLU A 484 -23.27 13.49 2.00
C GLU A 484 -24.78 13.79 2.02
N ILE A 485 -25.37 13.73 3.21
CA ILE A 485 -26.73 14.19 3.51
C ILE A 485 -26.61 15.35 4.51
N GLY A 486 -26.92 16.57 4.06
CA GLY A 486 -26.65 17.77 4.83
C GLY A 486 -25.14 17.95 5.06
N PRO A 487 -24.67 18.07 6.32
CA PRO A 487 -23.25 18.09 6.66
C PRO A 487 -22.67 16.69 6.95
N SER A 488 -23.50 15.64 6.93
CA SER A 488 -23.13 14.30 7.42
C SER A 488 -22.68 13.40 6.26
N PRO A 489 -21.45 12.85 6.31
CA PRO A 489 -21.00 11.83 5.37
C PRO A 489 -21.84 10.56 5.46
N VAL A 490 -22.30 10.04 4.32
CA VAL A 490 -23.13 8.82 4.28
C VAL A 490 -22.43 7.61 4.91
N VAL A 491 -21.11 7.49 4.74
CA VAL A 491 -20.31 6.40 5.34
C VAL A 491 -20.36 6.35 6.87
N THR A 492 -20.80 7.45 7.52
CA THR A 492 -20.95 7.53 8.99
C THR A 492 -22.35 7.20 9.48
N LEU A 493 -23.29 6.93 8.56
CA LEU A 493 -24.72 6.76 8.86
C LEU A 493 -25.18 5.33 8.53
N THR A 494 -26.05 4.77 9.36
CA THR A 494 -26.80 3.56 9.01
C THR A 494 -27.99 3.88 8.09
N LYS A 495 -28.55 2.89 7.40
CA LYS A 495 -29.79 3.05 6.60
C LYS A 495 -30.93 3.69 7.38
N ASP A 496 -31.10 3.29 8.64
CA ASP A 496 -32.14 3.84 9.51
C ASP A 496 -31.87 5.31 9.85
N GLN A 497 -30.62 5.66 10.15
CA GLN A 497 -30.23 7.06 10.41
C GLN A 497 -30.41 7.94 9.16
N MET A 498 -30.02 7.45 7.99
CA MET A 498 -30.25 8.15 6.71
C MET A 498 -31.75 8.39 6.48
N SER A 499 -32.56 7.34 6.65
CA SER A 499 -34.01 7.40 6.47
C SER A 499 -34.66 8.39 7.43
N GLN A 500 -34.20 8.40 8.69
CA GLN A 500 -34.66 9.34 9.71
C GLN A 500 -34.34 10.79 9.32
N ILE A 501 -33.08 11.10 8.99
CA ILE A 501 -32.64 12.45 8.60
C ILE A 501 -33.45 12.97 7.41
N LEU A 502 -33.62 12.13 6.38
CA LEU A 502 -34.37 12.53 5.18
C LEU A 502 -35.88 12.67 5.44
N THR A 503 -36.43 11.93 6.39
CA THR A 503 -37.85 12.02 6.73
C THR A 503 -38.16 13.30 7.52
N GLU A 504 -37.32 13.62 8.51
CA GLU A 504 -37.50 14.74 9.45
C GLU A 504 -37.13 16.11 8.85
N ALA A 505 -36.22 16.17 7.87
CA ALA A 505 -35.74 17.42 7.33
C ALA A 505 -36.75 18.10 6.38
N ASP A 506 -37.16 19.33 6.68
CA ASP A 506 -37.97 20.18 5.79
C ASP A 506 -37.20 20.61 4.53
N SER A 507 -35.87 20.70 4.62
CA SER A 507 -34.97 21.06 3.54
C SER A 507 -33.87 20.02 3.43
N ILE A 508 -33.77 19.36 2.28
CA ILE A 508 -32.81 18.30 2.04
C ILE A 508 -31.70 18.85 1.15
N ARG A 509 -30.46 18.63 1.58
CA ARG A 509 -29.23 18.87 0.82
C ARG A 509 -28.55 17.53 0.60
N LEU A 510 -28.39 17.13 -0.65
CA LEU A 510 -27.65 15.92 -1.03
C LEU A 510 -26.41 16.33 -1.82
N LEU A 511 -25.28 15.70 -1.52
CA LEU A 511 -24.10 15.78 -2.34
C LEU A 511 -23.94 14.47 -3.11
N VAL A 512 -23.96 14.55 -4.44
CA VAL A 512 -24.22 13.40 -5.30
C VAL A 512 -23.16 13.26 -6.37
N ILE A 513 -22.64 12.04 -6.54
CA ILE A 513 -21.81 11.64 -7.66
C ILE A 513 -22.73 10.99 -8.71
N ALA A 514 -22.70 11.50 -9.92
CA ALA A 514 -23.50 10.95 -11.02
C ALA A 514 -22.99 9.56 -11.41
N GLN A 515 -23.87 8.72 -11.96
CA GLN A 515 -23.48 7.42 -12.48
C GLN A 515 -22.49 7.61 -13.64
N SER A 516 -21.40 6.83 -13.63
CA SER A 516 -20.44 6.80 -14.73
C SER A 516 -21.13 6.37 -16.03
N SER A 517 -20.68 6.91 -17.16
CA SER A 517 -21.20 6.61 -18.51
C SER A 517 -21.05 5.14 -18.93
N ASP A 518 -20.19 4.38 -18.27
CA ASP A 518 -19.97 2.94 -18.52
C ASP A 518 -20.84 2.02 -17.65
N GLY A 519 -21.69 2.58 -16.77
CA GLY A 519 -22.58 1.82 -15.90
C GLY A 519 -21.88 1.06 -14.77
N SER A 520 -20.56 1.18 -14.64
CA SER A 520 -19.82 0.54 -13.55
C SER A 520 -20.06 1.28 -12.24
N LEU A 521 -20.51 0.55 -11.22
CA LEU A 521 -20.38 0.98 -9.83
C LEU A 521 -18.94 0.66 -9.46
N GLY A 522 -18.11 1.68 -9.23
CA GLY A 522 -16.67 1.56 -8.95
C GLY A 522 -16.32 0.83 -7.65
N VAL A 523 -16.77 -0.42 -7.51
CA VAL A 523 -16.51 -1.30 -6.38
C VAL A 523 -15.96 -2.62 -6.94
N ASP A 524 -14.81 -2.53 -7.60
CA ASP A 524 -13.88 -3.65 -7.65
C ASP A 524 -12.79 -3.36 -6.61
N VAL A 525 -13.01 -3.90 -5.41
CA VAL A 525 -12.01 -3.86 -4.33
C VAL A 525 -10.85 -4.79 -4.71
N LEU A 526 -9.94 -4.29 -5.54
CA LEU A 526 -8.58 -4.79 -5.61
C LEU A 526 -7.79 -4.09 -4.50
N ILE A 527 -7.70 -4.75 -3.34
CA ILE A 527 -6.66 -4.43 -2.35
C ILE A 527 -5.32 -4.84 -2.97
N HIS A 528 -4.82 -4.01 -3.87
CA HIS A 528 -3.41 -3.94 -4.18
C HIS A 528 -2.79 -3.03 -3.12
N ASP A 529 -2.38 -3.64 -2.01
CA ASP A 529 -1.35 -3.06 -1.15
C ASP A 529 -0.06 -2.95 -1.99
N VAL A 530 0.08 -1.87 -2.75
CA VAL A 530 1.37 -1.41 -3.27
C VAL A 530 1.85 -0.33 -2.30
N LEU A 531 2.54 -0.77 -1.23
CA LEU A 531 3.80 -0.25 -0.65
C LEU A 531 4.03 -0.68 0.82
#